data_AF-A0A1Y3MRE3-F1
#
_entry.id   AF-A0A1Y3MRE3-F1
#
_cell.length_a   1.000
_cell.length_b   1.000
_cell.length_c   1.000
_cell.angle_alpha   90.00
_cell.angle_beta   90.00
_cell.angle_gamma   90.00
#
_symmetry.space_group_name_H-M   'P 1'
#
loop_
_entity.id
_entity.type
_entity.pdbx_description
1 polymer ?
#
loop_
_entity_poly.entity_id
_entity_poly.type
_entity_poly.pdbx_seq_one_letter_code
_entity_poly.pdbx_strand_id
1 'polypeptide(L)'
;ELFQLPDPDTVNRLNFGDGLFIKYWDLPNVHEVYKRSIIPGRVKGLSGASLGGTTIAINKYISDNQKKYAVKAVEYITSKKTHKELILDNSLNSSIPSLYHDEDVCHAKNCDIMNSIQLVPRPSNFLQDYDYYSEYYVKYINEFLYKNKTALEVLQNIVDISKIYYIKLDSNECLSGVIVFAVIIIIFLMIIGTGGFVYWKRKKRFFQFLSTQSSPVIVESKIINDGNNFEVCKSDGKSGMFVISILVMEKAIIVIGMILLVFLEWNLIETHTDIRLINAKICLDTFLYIIYIISNAISINQYITYFIWTSLIIITFIITNFSIMYGLRIFHALFNPDKEFNYIRKMLQKNTCDMLSENSNSSNKNNINSKSGLSRLVMYHYYTKNPSIDGIHNCCCNDRYNDHIIGNNLIDKSFSFNDSSNNSFNK
;
A
#
# COMPACT_ATOMS: atom_id res chain seq x y z
N GLU A 1 -14.74 41.65 24.50
CA GLU A 1 -13.37 41.60 25.06
C GLU A 1 -13.26 41.04 26.48
N LEU A 2 -14.31 41.01 27.31
CA LEU A 2 -14.23 40.58 28.73
C LEU A 2 -13.69 39.15 28.97
N PHE A 3 -13.74 38.26 27.98
CA PHE A 3 -13.32 36.85 28.09
C PHE A 3 -11.94 36.56 27.46
N GLN A 4 -11.22 37.58 27.00
CA GLN A 4 -9.84 37.47 26.47
C GLN A 4 -8.79 38.06 27.41
N LEU A 5 -9.10 38.16 28.71
CA LEU A 5 -8.15 38.69 29.69
C LEU A 5 -6.88 37.81 29.69
N PRO A 6 -5.69 38.41 29.44
CA PRO A 6 -4.43 37.71 29.62
C PRO A 6 -4.26 37.15 31.03
N ASP A 7 -3.47 36.09 31.16
CA ASP A 7 -3.16 35.47 32.45
C ASP A 7 -2.66 36.49 33.51
N PRO A 8 -1.73 37.42 33.20
CA PRO A 8 -1.28 38.43 34.16
C PRO A 8 -2.41 39.32 34.68
N ASP A 9 -3.33 39.74 33.81
CA ASP A 9 -4.45 40.60 34.20
C ASP A 9 -5.47 39.84 35.04
N THR A 10 -5.70 38.56 34.72
CA THR A 10 -6.56 37.67 35.50
C THR A 10 -5.99 37.46 36.90
N VAL A 11 -4.68 37.23 37.02
CA VAL A 11 -3.98 37.10 38.31
C VAL A 11 -4.02 38.41 39.10
N ASN A 12 -3.83 39.56 38.46
CA ASN A 12 -3.94 40.85 39.13
C ASN A 12 -5.33 41.04 39.75
N ARG A 13 -6.41 40.73 39.01
CA ARG A 13 -7.78 40.81 39.55
C ARG A 13 -8.03 39.84 40.71
N LEU A 14 -7.42 38.65 40.68
CA LEU A 14 -7.46 37.71 41.80
C LEU A 14 -6.74 38.24 43.04
N ASN A 15 -5.65 39.00 42.86
CA ASN A 15 -4.88 39.58 43.95
C ASN A 15 -5.51 40.85 44.53
N PHE A 16 -6.21 41.65 43.71
CA PHE A 16 -6.83 42.92 44.14
C PHE A 16 -8.31 42.82 44.50
N GLY A 17 -8.97 41.68 44.27
CA GLY A 17 -10.41 41.57 44.49
C GLY A 17 -11.26 42.17 43.37
N ASP A 18 -10.67 42.44 42.21
CA ASP A 18 -11.27 43.20 41.10
C ASP A 18 -11.98 42.30 40.07
N GLY A 19 -12.91 41.48 40.56
CA GLY A 19 -13.72 40.59 39.74
C GLY A 19 -14.87 39.98 40.55
N LEU A 20 -16.01 39.74 39.89
CA LEU A 20 -17.15 39.09 40.56
C LEU A 20 -17.00 37.57 40.54
N PHE A 21 -16.68 37.01 39.38
CA PHE A 21 -16.39 35.59 39.17
C PHE A 21 -15.15 35.46 38.32
N ILE A 22 -14.15 34.71 38.81
CA ILE A 22 -12.92 34.43 38.07
C ILE A 22 -12.72 32.92 38.02
N LYS A 23 -12.54 32.39 36.80
CA LYS A 23 -12.13 31.02 36.57
C LYS A 23 -10.64 31.01 36.29
N TYR A 24 -9.85 30.37 37.15
CA TYR A 24 -8.41 30.25 36.98
C TYR A 24 -7.88 28.96 37.60
N TRP A 25 -6.57 28.74 37.50
CA TRP A 25 -5.88 27.68 38.21
C TRP A 25 -6.03 27.85 39.73
N ASP A 26 -5.95 26.75 40.47
CA ASP A 26 -5.97 26.82 41.94
C ASP A 26 -4.65 27.40 42.44
N LEU A 27 -4.69 28.68 42.81
CA LEU A 27 -3.56 29.42 43.40
C LEU A 27 -3.68 29.38 44.92
N PRO A 28 -2.56 29.22 45.67
CA PRO A 28 -2.60 29.15 47.12
C PRO A 28 -3.08 30.47 47.75
N ASN A 29 -2.61 31.60 47.24
CA ASN A 29 -2.87 32.93 47.77
C ASN A 29 -3.66 33.77 46.75
N VAL A 30 -4.87 34.18 47.14
CA VAL A 30 -5.72 35.13 46.40
C VAL A 30 -6.35 36.10 47.41
N HIS A 31 -6.92 37.21 46.95
CA HIS A 31 -7.58 38.17 47.84
C HIS A 31 -8.69 37.51 48.67
N GLU A 32 -8.77 37.87 49.95
CA GLU A 32 -9.70 37.29 50.94
C GLU A 32 -11.20 37.41 50.61
N VAL A 33 -11.56 38.28 49.66
CA VAL A 33 -12.95 38.45 49.22
C VAL A 33 -13.43 37.25 48.41
N TYR A 34 -12.51 36.49 47.82
CA TYR A 34 -12.83 35.36 46.98
C TYR A 34 -13.04 34.09 47.80
N LYS A 35 -14.15 33.40 47.49
CA LYS A 35 -14.39 32.03 47.93
C LYS A 35 -14.23 31.09 46.75
N ARG A 36 -13.51 29.99 46.96
CA ARG A 36 -13.37 28.92 45.97
C ARG A 36 -14.68 28.14 45.86
N SER A 37 -15.02 27.71 44.65
CA SER A 37 -16.18 26.85 44.39
C SER A 37 -15.87 25.89 43.24
N ILE A 38 -16.66 24.82 43.13
CA ILE A 38 -16.61 23.92 41.97
C ILE A 38 -17.11 24.65 40.72
N ILE A 39 -16.56 24.30 39.56
CA ILE A 39 -16.98 24.91 38.29
C ILE A 39 -18.43 24.47 38.00
N PRO A 40 -19.38 25.40 37.84
CA PRO A 40 -20.76 25.04 37.61
C PRO A 40 -20.92 24.38 36.23
N GLY A 41 -21.61 23.24 36.18
CA GLY A 41 -22.06 22.61 34.94
C GLY A 41 -23.46 23.04 34.53
N ARG A 42 -23.82 22.75 33.28
CA ARG A 42 -25.17 23.01 32.74
C ARG A 42 -26.27 22.22 33.46
N VAL A 43 -25.93 21.05 33.98
CA VAL A 43 -26.85 20.15 34.70
C VAL A 43 -26.54 20.21 36.18
N LYS A 44 -27.57 20.36 37.01
CA LYS A 44 -27.41 20.39 38.47
C LYS A 44 -26.69 19.14 38.96
N GLY A 45 -25.65 19.34 39.77
CA GLY A 45 -24.81 18.27 40.31
C GLY A 45 -23.68 17.80 39.39
N LEU A 46 -23.61 18.30 38.14
CA LEU A 46 -22.47 18.07 37.27
C LEU A 46 -21.50 19.26 37.30
N SER A 47 -20.22 18.94 37.34
CA SER A 47 -19.10 19.87 37.28
C SER A 47 -18.02 19.29 36.37
N GLY A 48 -17.10 20.12 35.89
CA GLY A 48 -15.95 19.65 35.13
C GLY A 48 -14.74 20.52 35.38
N ALA A 49 -13.69 19.93 35.93
CA ALA A 49 -12.39 20.57 36.06
C ALA A 49 -11.35 19.80 35.23
N SER A 50 -10.52 20.51 34.46
CA SER A 50 -9.45 19.86 33.72
C SER A 50 -8.41 19.31 34.70
N LEU A 51 -8.05 18.04 34.54
CA LEU A 51 -6.92 17.46 35.26
C LEU A 51 -5.62 18.01 34.68
N GLY A 52 -4.92 18.81 35.48
CA GLY A 52 -3.56 19.25 35.24
C GLY A 52 -2.56 18.59 36.19
N GLY A 53 -1.32 19.06 36.16
CA GLY A 53 -0.27 18.65 37.09
C GLY A 53 0.99 18.17 36.40
N THR A 54 1.91 17.67 37.21
CA THR A 54 3.24 17.20 36.77
C THR A 54 3.33 15.70 36.99
N THR A 55 3.83 14.98 35.98
CA THR A 55 4.15 13.55 36.09
C THR A 55 5.66 13.36 36.17
N ILE A 56 6.09 12.36 36.93
CA ILE A 56 7.50 11.96 36.99
C ILE A 56 7.64 10.65 36.21
N ALA A 57 8.60 10.60 35.28
CA ALA A 57 8.88 9.43 34.46
C ALA A 57 10.35 9.02 34.56
N ILE A 58 10.62 7.72 34.52
CA ILE A 58 11.97 7.17 34.53
C ILE A 58 12.47 7.06 33.08
N ASN A 59 13.61 7.68 32.79
CA ASN A 59 14.21 7.65 31.46
C ASN A 59 14.57 6.20 31.07
N LYS A 60 14.03 5.71 29.95
CA LYS A 60 14.24 4.33 29.47
C LYS A 60 15.70 4.02 29.08
N TYR A 61 16.50 5.05 28.82
CA TYR A 61 17.87 4.93 28.31
C TYR A 61 18.96 4.86 29.39
N ILE A 62 18.61 4.92 30.67
CA ILE A 62 19.59 4.77 31.77
C ILE A 62 19.88 3.29 32.05
N SER A 63 20.98 3.00 32.75
CA SER A 63 21.35 1.63 33.11
C SER A 63 20.32 0.99 34.06
N ASP A 64 20.20 -0.34 34.06
CA ASP A 64 19.22 -1.03 34.93
C ASP A 64 19.49 -0.80 36.42
N ASN A 65 20.76 -0.62 36.81
CA ASN A 65 21.09 -0.23 38.18
C ASN A 65 20.58 1.18 38.49
N GLN A 66 20.74 2.14 37.58
CA GLN A 66 20.16 3.49 37.76
C GLN A 66 18.63 3.46 37.79
N LYS A 67 17.98 2.62 36.98
CA LYS A 67 16.52 2.44 37.04
C LYS A 67 16.08 1.99 38.44
N LYS A 68 16.78 1.04 39.07
CA LYS A 68 16.46 0.58 40.44
C LYS A 68 16.52 1.71 41.47
N TYR A 69 17.51 2.60 41.39
CA TYR A 69 17.59 3.76 42.27
C TYR A 69 16.55 4.83 41.95
N ALA A 70 16.29 5.07 40.66
CA ALA A 70 15.25 6.00 40.20
C ALA A 70 13.85 5.57 40.68
N VAL A 71 13.53 4.26 40.62
CA VAL A 71 12.27 3.72 41.18
C VAL A 71 12.13 4.09 42.65
N LYS A 72 13.15 3.85 43.48
CA LYS A 72 13.11 4.20 44.90
C LYS A 72 12.91 5.70 45.14
N ALA A 73 13.56 6.55 44.34
CA ALA A 73 13.40 7.99 44.43
C ALA A 73 11.97 8.42 44.06
N VAL A 74 11.41 7.87 42.97
CA VAL A 74 10.03 8.13 42.56
C VAL A 74 9.05 7.66 43.64
N GLU A 75 9.19 6.44 44.15
CA GLU A 75 8.36 5.90 45.23
C GLU A 75 8.34 6.81 46.46
N TYR A 76 9.51 7.34 46.86
CA TYR A 76 9.62 8.27 47.97
C TYR A 76 8.90 9.60 47.66
N ILE A 77 9.22 10.23 46.53
CA ILE A 77 8.67 11.54 46.14
C ILE A 77 7.14 11.46 45.99
N THR A 78 6.63 10.37 45.42
CA THR A 78 5.18 10.16 45.21
C THR A 78 4.50 9.48 46.40
N SER A 79 5.19 9.32 47.54
CA SER A 79 4.62 8.64 48.71
C SER A 79 3.50 9.48 49.33
N LYS A 80 2.53 8.79 49.94
CA LYS A 80 1.43 9.45 50.67
C LYS A 80 1.96 10.39 51.76
N LYS A 81 3.05 10.00 52.44
CA LYS A 81 3.71 10.81 53.48
C LYS A 81 4.26 12.11 52.90
N THR A 82 5.08 12.03 51.84
CA THR A 82 5.67 13.21 51.20
C THR A 82 4.60 14.14 50.63
N HIS A 83 3.57 13.58 49.99
CA HIS A 83 2.44 14.40 49.52
C HIS A 83 1.65 15.05 50.66
N LYS A 84 1.46 14.39 51.82
CA LYS A 84 0.85 15.01 53.01
C LYS A 84 1.66 16.23 53.47
N GLU A 85 2.97 16.06 53.63
CA GLU A 85 3.88 17.14 54.05
C GLU A 85 3.82 18.33 53.09
N LEU A 86 3.83 18.08 51.77
CA LEU A 86 3.77 19.14 50.76
C LEU A 86 2.41 19.83 50.67
N ILE A 87 1.30 19.15 51.00
CA ILE A 87 -0.02 19.78 51.11
C ILE A 87 -0.07 20.73 52.31
N LEU A 88 0.45 20.30 53.46
CA LEU A 88 0.44 21.09 54.70
C LEU A 88 1.30 22.36 54.58
N ASP A 89 2.38 22.30 53.79
CA ASP A 89 3.22 23.45 53.45
C ASP A 89 2.62 24.35 52.33
N ASN A 90 1.41 24.06 51.84
CA ASN A 90 0.79 24.73 50.69
C ASN A 90 1.60 24.68 49.38
N SER A 91 2.62 23.82 49.31
CA SER A 91 3.51 23.66 48.16
C SER A 91 2.85 22.93 46.98
N LEU A 92 1.86 22.06 47.23
CA LEU A 92 1.07 21.40 46.18
C LEU A 92 -0.31 20.96 46.63
N ASN A 93 -1.18 20.67 45.66
CA ASN A 93 -2.37 19.84 45.86
C ASN A 93 -2.10 18.43 45.33
N SER A 94 -2.38 17.41 46.14
CA SER A 94 -2.11 16.03 45.78
C SER A 94 -3.24 15.44 44.93
N SER A 95 -2.90 14.53 44.02
CA SER A 95 -3.86 13.70 43.31
C SER A 95 -4.27 12.44 44.07
N ILE A 96 -3.71 12.19 45.27
CA ILE A 96 -4.03 11.02 46.11
C ILE A 96 -5.31 11.30 46.89
N PRO A 97 -6.47 10.70 46.55
CA PRO A 97 -7.75 11.08 47.15
C PRO A 97 -7.81 10.83 48.66
N SER A 98 -7.17 9.73 49.11
CA SER A 98 -7.15 9.34 50.52
C SER A 98 -6.40 10.31 51.47
N LEU A 99 -5.74 11.34 50.95
CA LEU A 99 -5.18 12.42 51.76
C LEU A 99 -6.23 13.45 52.17
N TYR A 100 -7.32 13.60 51.41
CA TYR A 100 -8.40 14.53 51.72
C TYR A 100 -9.47 13.92 52.65
N HIS A 101 -9.12 12.85 53.34
CA HIS A 101 -9.84 12.28 54.49
C HIS A 101 -9.03 12.40 55.78
N ASP A 102 -7.82 12.94 55.70
CA ASP A 102 -6.94 13.17 56.85
C ASP A 102 -7.30 14.51 57.49
N GLU A 103 -7.55 14.51 58.81
CA GLU A 103 -8.01 15.69 59.54
C GLU A 103 -7.03 16.86 59.44
N ASP A 104 -5.71 16.60 59.55
CA ASP A 104 -4.69 17.65 59.46
C ASP A 104 -4.73 18.34 58.09
N VAL A 105 -4.91 17.54 57.03
CA VAL A 105 -5.01 18.04 55.66
C VAL A 105 -6.27 18.89 55.51
N CYS A 106 -7.39 18.47 56.07
CA CYS A 106 -8.66 19.19 55.98
C CYS A 106 -8.75 20.43 56.87
N HIS A 107 -7.88 20.55 57.88
CA HIS A 107 -7.65 21.81 58.58
C HIS A 107 -6.91 22.83 57.72
N ALA A 108 -5.97 22.38 56.87
CA ALA A 108 -5.18 23.26 55.99
C ALA A 108 -5.85 23.56 54.65
N LYS A 109 -6.69 22.64 54.14
CA LYS A 109 -7.32 22.71 52.81
C LYS A 109 -8.82 22.45 52.88
N ASN A 110 -9.56 23.02 51.94
CA ASN A 110 -10.98 22.74 51.78
C ASN A 110 -11.19 21.35 51.13
N CYS A 111 -11.20 20.30 51.96
CA CYS A 111 -11.41 18.93 51.52
C CYS A 111 -12.78 18.69 50.89
N ASP A 112 -13.83 19.41 51.30
CA ASP A 112 -15.17 19.27 50.71
C ASP A 112 -15.18 19.62 49.23
N ILE A 113 -14.46 20.70 48.86
CA ILE A 113 -14.23 21.03 47.46
C ILE A 113 -13.39 19.93 46.81
N MET A 114 -12.24 19.55 47.38
CA MET A 114 -11.33 18.58 46.74
C MET A 114 -12.00 17.22 46.47
N ASN A 115 -12.82 16.74 47.40
CA ASN A 115 -13.56 15.48 47.27
C ASN A 115 -14.75 15.56 46.30
N SER A 116 -15.24 16.76 45.97
CA SER A 116 -16.38 16.96 45.06
C SER A 116 -15.99 17.33 43.62
N ILE A 117 -14.71 17.58 43.35
CA ILE A 117 -14.24 17.91 41.99
C ILE A 117 -14.38 16.68 41.07
N GLN A 118 -15.12 16.88 39.98
CA GLN A 118 -15.20 15.94 38.86
C GLN A 118 -14.07 16.27 37.86
N LEU A 119 -12.97 15.53 37.96
CA LEU A 119 -11.77 15.71 37.14
C LEU A 119 -11.95 15.09 35.75
N VAL A 120 -11.62 15.85 34.71
CA VAL A 120 -11.65 15.43 33.30
C VAL A 120 -10.20 15.31 32.80
N PRO A 121 -9.73 14.10 32.48
CA PRO A 121 -8.37 13.91 31.96
C PRO A 121 -8.22 14.53 30.57
N ARG A 122 -7.00 14.97 30.24
CA ARG A 122 -6.66 15.40 28.89
C ARG A 122 -6.61 14.17 27.96
N PRO A 123 -7.07 14.28 26.71
CA PRO A 123 -7.07 13.18 25.73
C PRO A 123 -5.66 12.89 25.14
N SER A 124 -4.61 12.91 25.96
CA SER A 124 -3.21 12.74 25.52
C SER A 124 -2.90 11.35 24.96
N ASN A 125 -3.71 10.34 25.27
CA ASN A 125 -3.46 8.95 24.86
C ASN A 125 -4.03 8.62 23.48
N PHE A 126 -4.96 9.41 22.97
CA PHE A 126 -5.65 9.15 21.69
C PHE A 126 -5.20 10.10 20.57
N LEU A 127 -4.49 11.17 20.93
CA LEU A 127 -3.98 12.17 20.01
C LEU A 127 -2.47 11.98 19.88
N GLN A 128 -2.01 11.78 18.64
CA GLN A 128 -0.59 11.61 18.35
C GLN A 128 0.21 12.89 18.68
N ASP A 129 -0.39 14.06 18.46
CA ASP A 129 0.17 15.37 18.77
C ASP A 129 -0.86 16.21 19.55
N TYR A 130 -0.77 16.16 20.88
CA TYR A 130 -1.66 16.91 21.76
C TYR A 130 -1.41 18.41 21.70
N ASP A 131 -0.16 18.85 21.48
CA ASP A 131 0.19 20.26 21.45
C ASP A 131 -0.43 20.93 20.22
N TYR A 132 -0.29 20.30 19.05
CA TYR A 132 -1.00 20.69 17.84
C TYR A 132 -2.51 20.74 18.05
N TYR A 133 -3.10 19.67 18.61
CA TYR A 133 -4.54 19.63 18.85
C TYR A 133 -4.98 20.77 19.79
N SER A 134 -4.26 21.01 20.88
CA SER A 134 -4.60 22.03 21.88
C SER A 134 -4.55 23.44 21.28
N GLU A 135 -3.54 23.75 20.48
CA GLU A 135 -3.40 25.04 19.81
C GLU A 135 -4.58 25.30 18.86
N TYR A 136 -4.88 24.34 17.98
CA TYR A 136 -5.95 24.49 17.00
C TYR A 136 -7.36 24.41 17.63
N TYR A 137 -7.53 23.61 18.68
CA TYR A 137 -8.77 23.59 19.45
C TYR A 137 -9.08 24.98 20.00
N VAL A 138 -8.11 25.65 20.65
CA VAL A 138 -8.27 27.01 21.17
C VAL A 138 -8.50 28.01 20.03
N LYS A 139 -7.75 27.89 18.92
CA LYS A 139 -7.96 28.70 17.70
C LYS A 139 -9.41 28.63 17.25
N TYR A 140 -9.96 27.44 17.01
CA TYR A 140 -11.31 27.25 16.49
C TYR A 140 -12.39 27.71 17.48
N ILE A 141 -12.24 27.45 18.77
CA ILE A 141 -13.15 27.99 19.80
C ILE A 141 -13.15 29.52 19.78
N ASN A 142 -12.00 30.16 19.61
CA ASN A 142 -11.92 31.62 19.48
C ASN A 142 -12.61 32.12 18.20
N GLU A 143 -12.62 31.35 17.10
CA GLU A 143 -13.36 31.71 15.90
C GLU A 143 -14.89 31.66 16.13
N PHE A 144 -15.37 30.73 16.94
CA PHE A 144 -16.78 30.70 17.33
C PHE A 144 -17.14 31.83 18.29
N LEU A 145 -16.30 32.09 19.30
CA LEU A 145 -16.60 33.06 20.35
C LEU A 145 -16.46 34.52 19.89
N TYR A 146 -15.52 34.81 18.99
CA TYR A 146 -15.11 36.18 18.67
C TYR A 146 -15.12 36.51 17.18
N LYS A 147 -15.32 35.52 16.31
CA LYS A 147 -15.54 35.74 14.88
C LYS A 147 -16.95 35.25 14.51
N ASN A 148 -17.32 35.40 13.25
CA ASN A 148 -18.66 35.04 12.76
C ASN A 148 -18.77 33.58 12.30
N LYS A 149 -18.05 32.64 12.93
CA LYS A 149 -18.18 31.21 12.59
C LYS A 149 -19.31 30.55 13.36
N THR A 150 -19.99 29.62 12.70
CA THR A 150 -21.09 28.88 13.34
C THR A 150 -20.55 27.78 14.26
N ALA A 151 -21.34 27.41 15.28
CA ALA A 151 -20.98 26.30 16.17
C ALA A 151 -20.78 24.98 15.41
N LEU A 152 -21.59 24.73 14.37
CA LEU A 152 -21.50 23.52 13.55
C LEU A 152 -20.17 23.48 12.78
N GLU A 153 -19.79 24.60 12.14
CA GLU A 153 -18.53 24.70 11.40
C GLU A 153 -17.31 24.51 12.31
N VAL A 154 -17.29 25.18 13.45
CA VAL A 154 -16.18 25.08 14.42
C VAL A 154 -16.10 23.68 15.02
N LEU A 155 -17.24 23.07 15.34
CA LEU A 155 -17.29 21.68 15.81
C LEU A 155 -16.74 20.73 14.75
N GLN A 156 -17.09 20.92 13.47
CA GLN A 156 -16.57 20.11 12.38
C GLN A 156 -15.05 20.25 12.27
N ASN A 157 -14.50 21.46 12.33
CA ASN A 157 -13.05 21.68 12.30
C ASN A 157 -12.32 21.01 13.47
N ILE A 158 -12.92 21.02 14.67
CA ILE A 158 -12.38 20.32 15.85
C ILE A 158 -12.44 18.79 15.66
N VAL A 159 -13.50 18.28 15.06
CA VAL A 159 -13.61 16.86 14.69
C VAL A 159 -12.55 16.49 13.64
N ASP A 160 -12.31 17.34 12.66
CA ASP A 160 -11.39 17.06 11.56
C ASP A 160 -9.93 16.96 12.03
N ILE A 161 -9.53 17.78 12.98
CA ILE A 161 -8.17 17.72 13.57
C ILE A 161 -7.98 16.57 14.56
N SER A 162 -9.06 15.94 15.05
CA SER A 162 -9.00 14.83 16.02
C SER A 162 -9.30 13.46 15.39
N LYS A 163 -10.07 13.42 14.31
CA LYS A 163 -10.53 12.20 13.66
C LYS A 163 -9.54 11.76 12.59
N ILE A 164 -9.26 10.46 12.57
CA ILE A 164 -8.54 9.81 11.47
C ILE A 164 -9.56 9.35 10.43
N TYR A 165 -9.45 9.85 9.21
CA TYR A 165 -10.30 9.49 8.09
C TYR A 165 -9.75 8.27 7.35
N TYR A 166 -10.64 7.30 7.11
CA TYR A 166 -10.39 6.10 6.33
C TYR A 166 -11.42 6.02 5.19
N ILE A 167 -11.04 5.35 4.11
CA ILE A 167 -11.95 5.12 2.98
C ILE A 167 -12.81 3.91 3.31
N LYS A 168 -14.10 4.15 3.48
CA LYS A 168 -15.09 3.08 3.66
C LYS A 168 -15.57 2.56 2.32
N LEU A 169 -15.81 1.25 2.26
CA LEU A 169 -16.46 0.57 1.13
C LEU A 169 -17.98 0.62 1.29
N ASP A 170 -18.54 1.82 1.41
CA ASP A 170 -19.98 2.07 1.44
C ASP A 170 -20.33 3.06 0.33
N SER A 171 -21.24 2.71 -0.56
CA SER A 171 -21.66 3.54 -1.70
C SER A 171 -22.32 4.84 -1.26
N ASN A 172 -22.90 4.87 -0.07
CA ASN A 172 -23.56 6.06 0.47
C ASN A 172 -22.55 7.08 1.03
N GLU A 173 -21.35 6.62 1.44
CA GLU A 173 -20.32 7.48 2.01
C GLU A 173 -19.17 7.77 1.04
N CYS A 174 -18.77 6.82 0.18
CA CYS A 174 -17.64 6.97 -0.72
C CYS A 174 -17.79 6.18 -2.04
N LEU A 175 -18.42 6.80 -3.04
CA LEU A 175 -18.57 6.23 -4.38
C LEU A 175 -17.21 5.85 -5.01
N SER A 176 -16.18 6.69 -4.83
CA SER A 176 -14.84 6.43 -5.37
C SER A 176 -14.20 5.16 -4.80
N GLY A 177 -14.40 4.87 -3.51
CA GLY A 177 -13.90 3.65 -2.89
C GLY A 177 -14.55 2.39 -3.48
N VAL A 178 -15.87 2.43 -3.67
CA VAL A 178 -16.63 1.33 -4.29
C VAL A 178 -16.22 1.10 -5.75
N ILE A 179 -16.05 2.16 -6.54
CA ILE A 179 -15.60 2.06 -7.93
C ILE A 179 -14.22 1.40 -8.00
N VAL A 180 -13.24 1.87 -7.22
CA VAL A 180 -11.89 1.31 -7.20
C VAL A 180 -11.92 -0.16 -6.80
N PHE A 181 -12.71 -0.52 -5.78
CA PHE A 181 -12.86 -1.91 -5.34
C PHE A 181 -13.48 -2.81 -6.42
N ALA A 182 -14.53 -2.34 -7.09
CA ALA A 182 -15.17 -3.08 -8.19
C ALA A 182 -14.18 -3.31 -9.36
N VAL A 183 -13.39 -2.29 -9.72
CA VAL A 183 -12.35 -2.41 -10.76
C VAL A 183 -11.30 -3.46 -10.38
N ILE A 184 -10.85 -3.47 -9.12
CA ILE A 184 -9.89 -4.48 -8.63
C ILE A 184 -10.48 -5.90 -8.74
N ILE A 185 -11.75 -6.09 -8.36
CA ILE A 185 -12.42 -7.40 -8.50
C ILE A 185 -12.50 -7.83 -9.97
N ILE A 186 -12.89 -6.92 -10.86
CA ILE A 186 -12.98 -7.21 -12.30
C ILE A 186 -11.61 -7.62 -12.85
N ILE A 187 -10.55 -6.88 -12.51
CA ILE A 187 -9.18 -7.21 -12.92
C ILE A 187 -8.77 -8.58 -12.38
N PHE A 188 -9.08 -8.88 -11.12
CA PHE A 188 -8.77 -10.17 -10.51
C PHE A 188 -9.50 -11.33 -11.22
N LEU A 189 -10.78 -11.14 -11.55
CA LEU A 189 -11.56 -12.12 -12.32
C LEU A 189 -11.01 -12.28 -13.76
N MET A 190 -10.57 -11.20 -14.41
CA MET A 190 -9.91 -11.27 -15.72
C MET A 190 -8.59 -12.07 -15.64
N ILE A 191 -7.80 -11.86 -14.59
CA ILE A 191 -6.54 -12.60 -14.36
C ILE A 191 -6.83 -14.09 -14.14
N ILE A 192 -7.82 -14.43 -13.30
CA ILE A 192 -8.21 -15.83 -13.08
C ILE A 192 -8.77 -16.46 -14.35
N GLY A 193 -9.63 -15.77 -15.09
CA GLY A 193 -10.27 -16.30 -16.30
C GLY A 193 -9.25 -16.62 -17.39
N THR A 194 -8.34 -15.69 -17.68
CA THR A 194 -7.26 -15.92 -18.65
C THR A 194 -6.23 -16.93 -18.15
N GLY A 195 -5.87 -16.89 -16.87
CA GLY A 195 -4.98 -17.87 -16.25
C GLY A 195 -5.54 -19.28 -16.33
N GLY A 196 -6.85 -19.43 -16.05
CA GLY A 196 -7.58 -20.69 -16.18
C GLY A 196 -7.61 -21.22 -17.61
N PHE A 197 -7.80 -20.35 -18.60
CA PHE A 197 -7.79 -20.73 -20.02
C PHE A 197 -6.40 -21.21 -20.49
N VAL A 198 -5.33 -20.54 -20.07
CA VAL A 198 -3.94 -20.96 -20.36
C VAL A 198 -3.59 -22.26 -19.63
N TYR A 199 -4.07 -22.42 -18.39
CA TYR A 199 -3.78 -23.58 -17.54
C TYR A 199 -4.53 -24.85 -17.98
N TRP A 200 -5.71 -24.72 -18.58
CA TRP A 200 -6.48 -25.85 -19.12
C TRP A 200 -5.67 -26.62 -20.19
N LYS A 201 -4.76 -25.96 -20.91
CA LYS A 201 -4.02 -26.57 -22.03
C LYS A 201 -2.64 -27.12 -21.66
N ARG A 202 -2.07 -26.82 -20.48
CA ARG A 202 -0.74 -27.29 -20.07
C ARG A 202 -0.72 -27.75 -18.61
N LYS A 203 -0.79 -29.07 -18.39
CA LYS A 203 -0.58 -29.69 -17.07
C LYS A 203 0.92 -29.68 -16.72
N LYS A 204 1.20 -29.34 -15.46
CA LYS A 204 2.47 -29.42 -14.67
C LYS A 204 3.36 -28.16 -14.62
N ARG A 205 3.47 -27.66 -13.36
CA ARG A 205 4.69 -27.24 -12.62
C ARG A 205 5.02 -25.77 -12.31
N PHE A 206 4.16 -24.78 -12.57
CA PHE A 206 4.53 -23.36 -12.32
C PHE A 206 3.95 -22.66 -11.06
N PHE A 207 3.13 -23.32 -10.25
CA PHE A 207 2.43 -22.69 -9.11
C PHE A 207 3.20 -22.77 -7.78
N GLN A 208 4.38 -22.15 -7.71
CA GLN A 208 5.09 -21.99 -6.43
C GLN A 208 5.65 -20.57 -6.20
N PHE A 209 5.35 -19.61 -7.08
CA PHE A 209 6.00 -18.30 -7.06
C PHE A 209 5.13 -17.14 -6.54
N LEU A 210 3.88 -17.38 -6.12
CA LEU A 210 2.91 -16.30 -5.82
C LEU A 210 2.47 -16.16 -4.35
N SER A 211 3.13 -16.81 -3.40
CA SER A 211 2.85 -16.61 -1.97
C SER A 211 4.20 -16.64 -1.26
N THR A 212 4.69 -15.62 -0.57
CA THR A 212 4.05 -14.73 0.39
C THR A 212 5.09 -13.62 0.66
N GLN A 213 4.75 -12.35 0.47
CA GLN A 213 5.58 -11.26 1.01
C GLN A 213 4.86 -10.62 2.19
N SER A 214 5.35 -10.92 3.39
CA SER A 214 5.08 -10.15 4.60
C SER A 214 5.66 -8.74 4.41
N SER A 215 4.79 -7.74 4.34
CA SER A 215 5.21 -6.36 4.08
C SER A 215 5.78 -5.70 5.35
N PRO A 216 6.98 -5.08 5.31
CA PRO A 216 7.59 -4.36 6.44
C PRO A 216 7.04 -2.93 6.57
N VAL A 217 5.72 -2.79 6.48
CA VAL A 217 5.03 -1.50 6.40
C VAL A 217 4.29 -1.24 7.70
N ILE A 218 4.54 -0.08 8.29
CA ILE A 218 3.79 0.45 9.43
C ILE A 218 2.83 1.51 8.93
N VAL A 219 1.68 1.60 9.60
CA VAL A 219 0.70 2.65 9.37
C VAL A 219 1.13 3.90 10.16
N GLU A 220 1.40 5.00 9.46
CA GLU A 220 1.70 6.31 10.04
C GLU A 220 0.53 7.25 9.76
N SER A 221 0.02 7.92 10.79
CA SER A 221 -0.98 8.98 10.62
C SER A 221 -0.31 10.24 10.08
N LYS A 222 -0.81 10.73 8.94
CA LYS A 222 -0.43 12.02 8.36
C LYS A 222 -1.36 13.10 8.91
N ILE A 223 -0.82 13.94 9.78
CA ILE A 223 -1.52 15.11 10.33
C ILE A 223 -1.37 16.28 9.36
N ILE A 224 -2.48 16.92 8.99
CA ILE A 224 -2.49 18.01 8.02
C ILE A 224 -3.06 19.28 8.65
N ASN A 225 -2.29 20.37 8.54
CA ASN A 225 -2.72 21.68 9.01
C ASN A 225 -3.97 22.13 8.24
N ASP A 226 -5.05 22.40 8.97
CA ASP A 226 -6.35 22.81 8.44
C ASP A 226 -6.97 21.79 7.42
N GLY A 227 -6.69 20.49 7.57
CA GLY A 227 -7.23 19.43 6.70
C GLY A 227 -7.57 18.13 7.41
N ASN A 228 -8.09 17.15 6.66
CA ASN A 228 -8.47 15.84 7.20
C ASN A 228 -7.26 14.96 7.42
N ASN A 229 -7.07 14.48 8.65
CA ASN A 229 -6.01 13.53 8.98
C ASN A 229 -6.31 12.15 8.39
N PHE A 230 -5.31 11.45 7.88
CA PHE A 230 -5.46 10.10 7.33
C PHE A 230 -4.23 9.25 7.52
N GLU A 231 -4.40 7.94 7.42
CA GLU A 231 -3.34 6.96 7.57
C GLU A 231 -2.63 6.70 6.23
N VAL A 232 -1.30 6.67 6.28
CA VAL A 232 -0.44 6.29 5.16
C VAL A 232 0.45 5.12 5.54
N CYS A 233 0.69 4.25 4.58
CA CYS A 233 1.60 3.13 4.72
C CYS A 233 3.03 3.60 4.48
N LYS A 234 3.90 3.55 5.50
CA LYS A 234 5.32 3.90 5.38
C LYS A 234 6.20 2.77 5.89
N SER A 235 7.39 2.66 5.32
CA SER A 235 8.36 1.65 5.73
C SER A 235 8.90 1.96 7.12
N ASP A 236 8.94 0.97 8.00
CA ASP A 236 9.45 1.14 9.35
C ASP A 236 10.97 1.28 9.39
N GLY A 237 11.47 2.46 9.74
CA GLY A 237 12.87 2.69 10.08
C GLY A 237 13.89 2.26 9.02
N LYS A 238 15.14 2.03 9.47
CA LYS A 238 16.26 1.61 8.60
C LYS A 238 16.10 0.18 8.09
N SER A 239 15.49 -0.70 8.88
CA SER A 239 15.21 -2.10 8.53
C SER A 239 14.19 -2.21 7.41
N GLY A 240 13.10 -1.43 7.46
CA GLY A 240 12.09 -1.37 6.40
C GLY A 240 12.67 -0.83 5.10
N MET A 241 13.46 0.25 5.17
CA MET A 241 14.18 0.77 4.00
C MET A 241 15.15 -0.26 3.41
N PHE A 242 15.83 -1.04 4.24
CA PHE A 242 16.71 -2.12 3.78
C PHE A 242 15.94 -3.24 3.07
N VAL A 243 14.81 -3.69 3.62
CA VAL A 243 13.96 -4.70 2.96
C VAL A 243 13.42 -4.17 1.63
N ILE A 244 12.91 -2.93 1.59
CA ILE A 244 12.47 -2.31 0.35
C ILE A 244 13.61 -2.22 -0.66
N SER A 245 14.82 -1.87 -0.23
CA SER A 245 16.00 -1.82 -1.11
C SER A 245 16.32 -3.19 -1.71
N ILE A 246 16.23 -4.27 -0.92
CA ILE A 246 16.37 -5.64 -1.42
C ILE A 246 15.29 -5.97 -2.44
N LEU A 247 14.02 -5.64 -2.15
CA LEU A 247 12.90 -5.87 -3.06
C LEU A 247 13.08 -5.14 -4.40
N VAL A 248 13.55 -3.89 -4.36
CA VAL A 248 13.85 -3.11 -5.57
C VAL A 248 15.03 -3.71 -6.33
N MET A 249 16.09 -4.11 -5.62
CA MET A 249 17.27 -4.72 -6.23
C MET A 249 16.94 -6.05 -6.91
N GLU A 250 16.10 -6.89 -6.30
CA GLU A 250 15.59 -8.12 -6.93
C GLU A 250 14.94 -7.82 -8.28
N LYS A 251 14.05 -6.82 -8.34
CA LYS A 251 13.38 -6.44 -9.59
C LYS A 251 14.35 -5.87 -10.61
N ALA A 252 15.32 -5.07 -10.19
CA ALA A 252 16.37 -4.56 -11.07
C ALA A 252 17.18 -5.69 -11.71
N ILE A 253 17.56 -6.72 -10.94
CA ILE A 253 18.27 -7.90 -11.44
C ILE A 253 17.41 -8.65 -12.47
N ILE A 254 16.12 -8.85 -12.20
CA ILE A 254 15.19 -9.50 -13.14
C ILE A 254 15.10 -8.70 -14.45
N VAL A 255 14.97 -7.38 -14.39
CA VAL A 255 14.92 -6.50 -15.58
C VAL A 255 16.22 -6.57 -16.38
N ILE A 256 17.39 -6.50 -15.72
CA ILE A 256 18.69 -6.65 -16.37
C ILE A 256 18.81 -8.02 -17.07
N GLY A 257 18.37 -9.09 -16.40
CA GLY A 257 18.34 -10.43 -16.97
C GLY A 257 17.44 -10.51 -18.21
N MET A 258 16.25 -9.90 -18.16
CA MET A 258 15.34 -9.83 -19.31
C MET A 258 15.96 -9.06 -20.49
N ILE A 259 16.62 -7.93 -20.24
CA ILE A 259 17.32 -7.15 -21.28
C ILE A 259 18.44 -7.97 -21.92
N LEU A 260 19.21 -8.72 -21.13
CA LEU A 260 20.28 -9.59 -21.64
C LEU A 260 19.71 -10.72 -22.51
N LEU A 261 18.61 -11.35 -22.10
CA LEU A 261 17.95 -12.39 -22.90
C LEU A 261 17.37 -11.83 -24.21
N VAL A 262 16.73 -10.66 -24.14
CA VAL A 262 16.25 -9.92 -25.32
C VAL A 262 17.38 -9.63 -26.29
N PHE A 263 18.54 -9.22 -25.78
CA PHE A 263 19.73 -8.99 -26.61
C PHE A 263 20.23 -10.27 -27.27
N LEU A 264 20.31 -11.38 -26.53
CA LEU A 264 20.76 -12.67 -27.07
C LEU A 264 19.87 -13.19 -28.20
N GLU A 265 18.55 -13.03 -28.07
CA GLU A 265 17.59 -13.55 -29.05
C GLU A 265 17.23 -12.54 -30.15
N TRP A 266 17.70 -11.29 -30.08
CA TRP A 266 17.27 -10.18 -30.96
C TRP A 266 17.29 -10.51 -32.45
N ASN A 267 18.25 -11.34 -32.87
CA ASN A 267 18.51 -11.66 -34.27
C ASN A 267 17.77 -12.93 -34.76
N LEU A 268 17.02 -13.62 -33.89
CA LEU A 268 16.25 -14.81 -34.26
C LEU A 268 14.89 -14.41 -34.86
N ILE A 269 14.68 -14.76 -36.14
CA ILE A 269 13.46 -14.44 -36.88
C ILE A 269 12.21 -15.04 -36.21
N GLU A 270 12.34 -16.23 -35.60
CA GLU A 270 11.22 -16.92 -34.96
C GLU A 270 10.71 -16.20 -33.70
N THR A 271 11.58 -15.54 -32.93
CA THR A 271 11.22 -14.90 -31.65
C THR A 271 11.08 -13.37 -31.75
N HIS A 272 11.37 -12.78 -32.91
CA HIS A 272 11.41 -11.34 -33.11
C HIS A 272 10.12 -10.60 -32.70
N THR A 273 8.93 -11.18 -32.93
CA THR A 273 7.66 -10.57 -32.50
C THR A 273 7.51 -10.58 -30.98
N ASP A 274 7.83 -11.70 -30.33
CA ASP A 274 7.80 -11.82 -28.87
C ASP A 274 8.79 -10.86 -28.20
N ILE A 275 9.99 -10.72 -28.78
CA ILE A 275 11.02 -9.79 -28.30
C ILE A 275 10.54 -8.34 -28.34
N ARG A 276 9.88 -7.92 -29.43
CA ARG A 276 9.32 -6.56 -29.54
C ARG A 276 8.25 -6.31 -28.48
N LEU A 277 7.41 -7.29 -28.18
CA LEU A 277 6.38 -7.19 -27.13
C LEU A 277 7.01 -7.13 -25.73
N ILE A 278 8.01 -7.96 -25.45
CA ILE A 278 8.75 -7.93 -24.19
C ILE A 278 9.45 -6.58 -24.01
N ASN A 279 10.08 -6.05 -25.07
CA ASN A 279 10.75 -4.75 -25.00
C ASN A 279 9.75 -3.61 -24.75
N ALA A 280 8.62 -3.58 -25.48
CA ALA A 280 7.56 -2.60 -25.24
C ALA A 280 7.03 -2.67 -23.80
N LYS A 281 6.89 -3.88 -23.25
CA LYS A 281 6.52 -4.09 -21.84
C LYS A 281 7.53 -3.49 -20.89
N ILE A 282 8.82 -3.82 -21.04
CA ILE A 282 9.89 -3.32 -20.18
C ILE A 282 9.91 -1.78 -20.18
N CYS A 283 9.79 -1.15 -21.35
CA CYS A 283 9.72 0.30 -21.46
C CYS A 283 8.52 0.89 -20.70
N LEU A 284 7.32 0.29 -20.86
CA LEU A 284 6.10 0.77 -20.22
C LEU A 284 6.14 0.59 -18.68
N ASP A 285 6.60 -0.57 -18.20
CA ASP A 285 6.76 -0.83 -16.77
C ASP A 285 7.77 0.13 -16.13
N THR A 286 8.89 0.39 -16.83
CA THR A 286 9.90 1.36 -16.38
C THR A 286 9.31 2.76 -16.28
N PHE A 287 8.52 3.18 -17.28
CA PHE A 287 7.84 4.49 -17.28
C PHE A 287 6.83 4.63 -16.13
N LEU A 288 5.97 3.62 -15.92
CA LEU A 288 5.00 3.62 -14.82
C LEU A 288 5.68 3.62 -13.45
N TYR A 289 6.81 2.93 -13.31
CA TYR A 289 7.60 2.94 -12.09
C TYR A 289 8.21 4.32 -11.80
N ILE A 290 8.69 5.03 -12.82
CA ILE A 290 9.15 6.42 -12.69
C ILE A 290 8.00 7.33 -12.24
N ILE A 291 6.81 7.21 -12.86
CA ILE A 291 5.62 7.96 -12.43
C ILE A 291 5.28 7.67 -10.97
N TYR A 292 5.36 6.42 -10.55
CA TYR A 292 5.11 6.02 -9.16
C TYR A 292 6.11 6.69 -8.20
N ILE A 293 7.41 6.72 -8.52
CA ILE A 293 8.44 7.40 -7.71
C ILE A 293 8.14 8.90 -7.62
N ILE A 294 7.87 9.56 -8.76
CA ILE A 294 7.55 10.99 -8.80
C ILE A 294 6.30 11.28 -7.97
N SER A 295 5.27 10.42 -8.07
CA SER A 295 4.02 10.58 -7.33
C SER A 295 4.23 10.50 -5.82
N ASN A 296 5.11 9.61 -5.36
CA ASN A 296 5.46 9.52 -3.93
C ASN A 296 6.30 10.72 -3.43
N ALA A 297 6.96 11.46 -4.33
CA ALA A 297 7.66 12.69 -3.97
C ALA A 297 6.71 13.89 -3.80
N ILE A 298 5.48 13.82 -4.33
CA ILE A 298 4.50 14.91 -4.26
C ILE A 298 3.68 14.79 -2.96
N SER A 299 3.65 15.86 -2.16
CA SER A 299 2.85 15.93 -0.94
C SER A 299 1.37 16.19 -1.22
N ILE A 300 0.59 15.14 -1.51
CA ILE A 300 -0.87 15.25 -1.66
C ILE A 300 -1.52 15.32 -0.27
N ASN A 301 -2.29 16.39 -0.02
CA ASN A 301 -2.91 16.64 1.28
C ASN A 301 -4.37 16.13 1.38
N GLN A 302 -5.02 15.84 0.26
CA GLN A 302 -6.37 15.28 0.29
C GLN A 302 -6.32 13.76 0.20
N TYR A 303 -6.85 13.07 1.23
CA TYR A 303 -6.78 11.60 1.33
C TYR A 303 -7.48 10.88 0.16
N ILE A 304 -8.61 11.40 -0.31
CA ILE A 304 -9.35 10.85 -1.45
C ILE A 304 -8.49 10.93 -2.72
N THR A 305 -7.94 12.12 -2.98
CA THR A 305 -7.07 12.37 -4.14
C THR A 305 -5.83 11.50 -4.09
N TYR A 306 -5.21 11.37 -2.92
CA TYR A 306 -4.05 10.49 -2.70
C TYR A 306 -4.40 9.02 -3.01
N PHE A 307 -5.51 8.53 -2.49
CA PHE A 307 -5.95 7.15 -2.72
C PHE A 307 -6.27 6.87 -4.18
N ILE A 308 -7.05 7.74 -4.83
CA ILE A 308 -7.42 7.59 -6.24
C ILE A 308 -6.16 7.60 -7.11
N TRP A 309 -5.26 8.55 -6.89
CA TRP A 309 -4.03 8.69 -7.68
C TRP A 309 -3.13 7.45 -7.56
N THR A 310 -2.86 7.01 -6.32
CA THR A 310 -2.05 5.81 -6.07
C THR A 310 -2.71 4.55 -6.66
N SER A 311 -4.04 4.42 -6.50
CA SER A 311 -4.80 3.29 -7.03
C SER A 311 -4.79 3.26 -8.57
N LEU A 312 -4.92 4.41 -9.24
CA LEU A 312 -4.86 4.50 -10.70
C LEU A 312 -3.50 4.06 -11.25
N ILE A 313 -2.40 4.45 -10.61
CA ILE A 313 -1.04 4.05 -11.02
C ILE A 313 -0.90 2.52 -10.91
N ILE A 314 -1.31 1.93 -9.78
CA ILE A 314 -1.21 0.50 -9.53
C ILE A 314 -2.11 -0.29 -10.49
N ILE A 315 -3.36 0.14 -10.67
CA ILE A 315 -4.30 -0.49 -11.60
C ILE A 315 -3.77 -0.44 -13.03
N THR A 316 -3.26 0.71 -13.47
CA THR A 316 -2.64 0.85 -14.79
C THR A 316 -1.48 -0.13 -14.94
N PHE A 317 -0.60 -0.22 -13.95
CA PHE A 317 0.52 -1.15 -13.94
C PHE A 317 0.08 -2.61 -14.06
N ILE A 318 -0.99 -3.02 -13.37
CA ILE A 318 -1.52 -4.39 -13.45
C ILE A 318 -2.11 -4.65 -14.84
N ILE A 319 -2.94 -3.73 -15.34
CA ILE A 319 -3.61 -3.87 -16.65
C ILE A 319 -2.60 -3.94 -17.78
N THR A 320 -1.58 -3.08 -17.78
CA THR A 320 -0.55 -3.07 -18.84
C THR A 320 0.27 -4.35 -18.84
N ASN A 321 0.71 -4.81 -17.66
CA ASN A 321 1.45 -6.06 -17.51
C ASN A 321 0.65 -7.25 -18.04
N PHE A 322 -0.63 -7.30 -17.70
CA PHE A 322 -1.52 -8.37 -18.09
C PHE A 322 -1.87 -8.35 -19.59
N SER A 323 -2.23 -7.19 -20.11
CA SER A 323 -2.67 -7.02 -21.50
C SER A 323 -1.56 -7.33 -22.50
N ILE A 324 -0.32 -6.90 -22.21
CA ILE A 324 0.82 -7.16 -23.10
C ILE A 324 1.22 -8.64 -23.07
N MET A 325 1.25 -9.26 -21.88
CA MET A 325 1.69 -10.66 -21.73
C MET A 325 0.70 -11.67 -22.29
N TYR A 326 -0.60 -11.47 -22.02
CA TYR A 326 -1.63 -12.47 -22.31
C TYR A 326 -2.64 -11.98 -23.34
N GLY A 327 -3.07 -10.72 -23.22
CA GLY A 327 -4.10 -10.14 -24.09
C GLY A 327 -3.71 -10.18 -25.56
N LEU A 328 -2.50 -9.74 -25.92
CA LEU A 328 -2.04 -9.74 -27.30
C LEU A 328 -1.88 -11.15 -27.89
N ARG A 329 -1.46 -12.13 -27.10
CA ARG A 329 -1.34 -13.53 -27.54
C ARG A 329 -2.71 -14.15 -27.80
N ILE A 330 -3.67 -13.92 -26.89
CA ILE A 330 -5.04 -14.39 -27.05
C ILE A 330 -5.69 -13.71 -28.27
N PHE A 331 -5.51 -12.40 -28.42
CA PHE A 331 -6.02 -11.65 -29.57
C PHE A 331 -5.45 -12.19 -30.88
N HIS A 332 -4.13 -12.41 -30.95
CA HIS A 332 -3.51 -12.98 -32.15
C HIS A 332 -4.05 -14.39 -32.47
N ALA A 333 -4.23 -15.24 -31.45
CA ALA A 333 -4.78 -16.60 -31.63
C ALA A 333 -6.24 -16.59 -32.11
N LEU A 334 -7.07 -15.66 -31.63
CA LEU A 334 -8.48 -15.56 -32.02
C LEU A 334 -8.66 -15.03 -33.45
N PHE A 335 -7.83 -14.07 -33.89
CA PHE A 335 -8.00 -13.42 -35.18
C PHE A 335 -7.20 -14.05 -36.33
N ASN A 336 -6.19 -14.89 -36.04
CA ASN A 336 -5.40 -15.60 -37.06
C ASN A 336 -5.30 -17.11 -36.82
N PRO A 337 -6.42 -17.85 -36.67
CA PRO A 337 -6.41 -19.28 -36.35
C PRO A 337 -5.66 -20.12 -37.39
N ASP A 338 -5.73 -19.75 -38.67
CA ASP A 338 -5.17 -20.55 -39.78
C ASP A 338 -3.64 -20.57 -39.84
N LYS A 339 -2.96 -19.54 -39.31
CA LYS A 339 -1.48 -19.48 -39.29
C LYS A 339 -0.90 -20.39 -38.21
N GLU A 340 -1.51 -20.42 -37.04
CA GLU A 340 -1.04 -21.24 -35.92
C GLU A 340 -1.27 -22.73 -36.19
N PHE A 341 -2.45 -23.06 -36.75
CA PHE A 341 -2.78 -24.44 -37.13
C PHE A 341 -1.82 -24.99 -38.21
N ASN A 342 -1.47 -24.17 -39.21
CA ASN A 342 -0.52 -24.56 -40.24
C ASN A 342 0.93 -24.71 -39.71
N TYR A 343 1.34 -23.92 -38.71
CA TYR A 343 2.64 -24.07 -38.06
C TYR A 343 2.73 -25.39 -37.29
N ILE A 344 1.71 -25.73 -36.49
CA ILE A 344 1.63 -27.00 -35.75
C ILE A 344 1.64 -28.19 -36.72
N ARG A 345 0.91 -28.09 -37.84
CA ARG A 345 0.90 -29.13 -38.89
C ARG A 345 2.28 -29.34 -39.52
N LYS A 346 3.02 -28.26 -39.80
CA LYS A 346 4.39 -28.35 -40.32
C LYS A 346 5.37 -28.96 -39.31
N MET A 347 5.23 -28.65 -38.02
CA MET A 347 6.10 -29.20 -36.97
C MET A 347 5.87 -30.71 -36.78
N LEU A 348 4.62 -31.17 -36.84
CA LEU A 348 4.26 -32.60 -36.79
C LEU A 348 4.82 -33.37 -38.00
N GLN A 349 4.75 -32.78 -39.20
CA GLN A 349 5.33 -33.38 -40.40
C GLN A 349 6.85 -33.51 -40.32
N LYS A 350 7.55 -32.49 -39.80
CA LYS A 350 9.02 -32.49 -39.70
C LYS A 350 9.54 -33.55 -38.72
N ASN A 351 8.90 -33.68 -37.56
CA ASN A 351 9.27 -34.70 -36.57
C ASN A 351 9.05 -36.14 -37.08
N THR A 352 8.15 -36.34 -38.04
CA THR A 352 7.93 -37.66 -38.66
C THR A 352 9.04 -38.02 -39.64
N CYS A 353 9.70 -37.04 -40.26
CA CYS A 353 10.83 -37.26 -41.16
C CYS A 353 12.16 -37.44 -40.41
N ASP A 354 12.39 -36.70 -39.33
CA ASP A 354 13.65 -36.77 -38.58
C ASP A 354 13.80 -38.13 -37.86
N MET A 355 12.69 -38.73 -37.41
CA MET A 355 12.68 -40.07 -36.79
C MET A 355 13.06 -41.21 -37.74
N LEU A 356 13.02 -40.97 -39.06
CA LEU A 356 13.46 -41.93 -40.08
C LEU A 356 14.94 -41.76 -40.48
N SER A 357 15.61 -40.70 -40.03
CA SER A 357 16.97 -40.34 -40.46
C SER A 357 18.07 -40.62 -39.43
N GLU A 358 17.72 -40.96 -38.19
CA GLU A 358 18.68 -41.09 -37.07
C GLU A 358 19.48 -42.40 -37.01
N ASN A 359 19.50 -43.19 -38.09
CA ASN A 359 20.26 -44.46 -38.11
C ASN A 359 21.54 -44.44 -38.94
N SER A 360 22.17 -43.27 -39.15
CA SER A 360 23.48 -43.24 -39.81
C SER A 360 24.49 -42.26 -39.21
N ASN A 361 25.56 -42.86 -38.68
CA ASN A 361 26.95 -42.39 -38.58
C ASN A 361 27.31 -41.20 -37.65
N SER A 362 27.77 -41.58 -36.46
CA SER A 362 29.17 -41.47 -35.99
C SER A 362 30.12 -40.40 -36.57
N SER A 363 30.84 -39.79 -35.61
CA SER A 363 32.21 -39.24 -35.65
C SER A 363 32.45 -37.89 -36.32
N ASN A 364 32.76 -36.87 -35.51
CA ASN A 364 34.15 -36.52 -35.23
C ASN A 364 34.24 -35.46 -34.12
N LYS A 365 35.12 -35.72 -33.14
CA LYS A 365 35.63 -34.69 -32.21
C LYS A 365 36.46 -33.69 -32.99
N ASN A 366 36.37 -32.41 -32.65
CA ASN A 366 37.53 -31.53 -32.76
C ASN A 366 37.53 -30.40 -31.72
N ASN A 367 38.74 -30.12 -31.27
CA ASN A 367 39.18 -29.20 -30.23
C ASN A 367 38.52 -27.81 -30.29
N ILE A 368 38.11 -27.31 -29.12
CA ILE A 368 37.76 -25.90 -28.96
C ILE A 368 38.64 -25.27 -27.87
N ASN A 369 39.62 -24.49 -28.33
CA ASN A 369 40.40 -23.57 -27.51
C ASN A 369 39.48 -22.60 -26.74
N SER A 370 39.83 -22.35 -25.48
CA SER A 370 39.13 -21.50 -24.53
C SER A 370 39.19 -20.01 -24.91
N LYS A 371 38.42 -19.60 -25.91
CA LYS A 371 38.08 -18.18 -26.08
C LYS A 371 37.19 -17.73 -24.91
N SER A 372 37.45 -16.53 -24.36
CA SER A 372 36.73 -15.99 -23.20
C SER A 372 35.21 -15.97 -23.44
N GLY A 373 34.42 -16.21 -22.39
CA GLY A 373 32.96 -16.37 -22.48
C GLY A 373 32.24 -15.25 -23.22
N LEU A 374 32.76 -14.01 -23.14
CA LEU A 374 32.21 -12.84 -23.82
C LEU A 374 32.30 -12.96 -25.36
N SER A 375 33.41 -13.49 -25.87
CA SER A 375 33.63 -13.63 -27.32
C SER A 375 32.75 -14.70 -27.97
N ARG A 376 32.39 -15.75 -27.21
CA ARG A 376 31.44 -16.78 -27.66
C ARG A 376 30.01 -16.23 -27.76
N LEU A 377 29.64 -15.36 -26.81
CA LEU A 377 28.31 -14.75 -26.75
C LEU A 377 28.10 -13.76 -27.91
N VAL A 378 29.09 -12.93 -28.20
CA VAL A 378 29.07 -12.02 -29.37
C VAL A 378 29.00 -12.81 -30.68
N MET A 379 29.75 -13.92 -30.80
CA MET A 379 29.73 -14.74 -32.00
C MET A 379 28.35 -15.40 -32.27
N TYR A 380 27.61 -15.75 -31.21
CA TYR A 380 26.25 -16.27 -31.32
C TYR A 380 25.28 -15.23 -31.90
N HIS A 381 25.41 -13.97 -31.48
CA HIS A 381 24.55 -12.87 -31.94
C HIS A 381 24.70 -12.58 -33.45
N TYR A 382 25.92 -12.72 -33.99
CA TYR A 382 26.19 -12.47 -35.41
C TYR A 382 26.05 -13.71 -36.31
N TYR A 383 25.73 -14.87 -35.74
CA TYR A 383 25.49 -16.09 -36.51
C TYR A 383 24.07 -16.11 -37.09
N THR A 384 23.76 -15.11 -37.91
CA THR A 384 22.58 -15.13 -38.80
C THR A 384 23.05 -15.28 -40.22
N LYS A 385 23.31 -16.53 -40.60
CA LYS A 385 23.30 -16.92 -42.00
C LYS A 385 22.35 -18.09 -42.12
N ASN A 386 21.21 -17.85 -42.75
CA ASN A 386 20.57 -18.88 -43.55
C ASN A 386 21.69 -19.45 -44.44
N PRO A 387 22.06 -20.74 -44.33
CA PRO A 387 22.68 -21.37 -45.48
C PRO A 387 21.65 -21.21 -46.60
N SER A 388 21.99 -20.43 -47.61
CA SER A 388 21.24 -20.36 -48.84
C SER A 388 21.00 -21.79 -49.30
N ILE A 389 19.75 -22.24 -49.19
CA ILE A 389 19.24 -23.48 -49.78
C ILE A 389 19.16 -23.20 -51.28
N ASP A 390 20.31 -23.09 -51.94
CA ASP A 390 20.43 -23.01 -53.40
C ASP A 390 21.48 -24.00 -53.90
N GLY A 391 21.80 -25.03 -53.11
CA GLY A 391 22.90 -25.93 -53.42
C GLY A 391 22.80 -27.35 -52.87
N ILE A 392 21.60 -27.89 -52.63
CA ILE A 392 21.42 -29.35 -52.46
C ILE A 392 20.18 -29.77 -53.24
N HIS A 393 20.36 -29.83 -54.56
CA HIS A 393 19.51 -30.63 -55.43
C HIS A 393 19.98 -32.09 -55.32
N ASN A 394 19.01 -33.00 -55.21
CA ASN A 394 19.12 -34.45 -55.41
C ASN A 394 19.95 -35.25 -54.41
N CYS A 395 19.28 -35.76 -53.38
CA CYS A 395 19.42 -37.19 -53.06
C CYS A 395 18.15 -37.72 -52.41
N CYS A 396 17.77 -38.94 -52.81
CA CYS A 396 16.65 -39.77 -52.34
C CYS A 396 15.27 -39.49 -52.96
N CYS A 397 15.11 -39.97 -54.19
CA CYS A 397 14.11 -41.00 -54.56
C CYS A 397 14.35 -41.37 -56.03
N ASN A 398 15.16 -42.39 -56.24
CA ASN A 398 15.43 -42.96 -57.56
C ASN A 398 14.61 -44.25 -57.65
N ASP A 399 13.31 -44.14 -57.90
CA ASP A 399 12.50 -45.30 -58.26
C ASP A 399 12.54 -45.45 -59.78
N ARG A 400 13.37 -46.41 -60.21
CA ARG A 400 13.21 -47.07 -61.50
C ARG A 400 11.91 -47.87 -61.45
N TYR A 401 10.93 -47.48 -62.24
CA TYR A 401 10.05 -48.43 -62.90
C TYR A 401 9.83 -47.94 -64.33
N ASN A 402 10.55 -48.57 -65.26
CA ASN A 402 10.15 -48.60 -66.65
C ASN A 402 8.92 -49.52 -66.74
N ASP A 403 7.85 -49.04 -67.35
CA ASP A 403 7.32 -49.74 -68.53
C ASP A 403 6.50 -48.80 -69.41
N HIS A 404 6.83 -48.90 -70.70
CA HIS A 404 6.06 -48.44 -71.84
C HIS A 404 4.65 -49.07 -71.82
N ILE A 405 3.63 -48.31 -72.25
CA ILE A 405 2.76 -48.68 -73.38
C ILE A 405 1.81 -47.50 -73.71
N ILE A 406 1.59 -47.39 -75.02
CA ILE A 406 0.89 -46.40 -75.83
C ILE A 406 -0.63 -46.42 -75.62
N GLY A 407 -1.28 -45.26 -75.80
CA GLY A 407 -2.52 -45.22 -76.61
C GLY A 407 -3.82 -44.78 -75.94
N ASN A 408 -4.20 -43.55 -76.26
CA ASN A 408 -5.53 -42.97 -76.51
C ASN A 408 -6.82 -43.79 -76.23
N ASN A 409 -7.80 -43.03 -75.72
CA ASN A 409 -9.23 -43.05 -76.06
C ASN A 409 -10.10 -44.25 -75.60
N LEU A 410 -11.07 -43.98 -74.71
CA LEU A 410 -12.54 -44.11 -74.92
C LEU A 410 -13.33 -44.43 -73.64
N ILE A 411 -14.45 -43.71 -73.50
CA ILE A 411 -15.77 -44.12 -72.98
C ILE A 411 -15.96 -44.26 -71.46
N ASP A 412 -16.61 -43.22 -70.90
CA ASP A 412 -17.98 -43.23 -70.34
C ASP A 412 -18.45 -44.39 -69.45
N LYS A 413 -18.92 -44.03 -68.24
CA LYS A 413 -20.11 -44.53 -67.52
C LYS A 413 -20.10 -43.92 -66.10
N SER A 414 -20.91 -42.90 -65.81
CA SER A 414 -22.33 -42.95 -65.41
C SER A 414 -22.57 -43.52 -64.00
N PHE A 415 -23.54 -42.89 -63.31
CA PHE A 415 -24.25 -43.22 -62.05
C PHE A 415 -23.82 -42.39 -60.83
N SER A 416 -24.70 -41.86 -59.99
CA SER A 416 -26.12 -41.49 -60.04
C SER A 416 -26.40 -40.82 -58.69
N PHE A 417 -26.96 -39.61 -58.67
CA PHE A 417 -27.51 -39.01 -57.46
C PHE A 417 -28.90 -39.60 -57.22
N ASN A 418 -29.10 -40.23 -56.06
CA ASN A 418 -30.42 -40.60 -55.57
C ASN A 418 -30.80 -39.63 -54.44
N ASP A 419 -31.82 -38.82 -54.70
CA ASP A 419 -32.70 -38.24 -53.69
C ASP A 419 -33.64 -39.32 -53.15
N SER A 420 -33.91 -39.31 -51.83
CA SER A 420 -35.27 -39.27 -51.27
C SER A 420 -35.33 -39.69 -49.79
N SER A 421 -36.15 -38.92 -49.06
CA SER A 421 -36.92 -39.17 -47.82
C SER A 421 -36.65 -38.10 -46.75
N ASN A 422 -37.43 -37.02 -46.72
CA ASN A 422 -38.72 -36.89 -46.02
C ASN A 422 -38.73 -37.50 -44.61
N ASN A 423 -38.74 -36.66 -43.57
CA ASN A 423 -40.00 -36.40 -42.86
C ASN A 423 -39.92 -35.21 -41.89
N SER A 424 -40.99 -34.44 -41.97
CA SER A 424 -41.52 -33.43 -41.04
C SER A 424 -41.53 -33.84 -39.56
N PHE A 425 -41.43 -32.89 -38.64
CA PHE A 425 -42.54 -32.56 -37.72
C PHE A 425 -42.30 -31.23 -36.99
N ASN A 426 -43.37 -30.44 -36.92
CA ASN A 426 -43.54 -29.24 -36.11
C ASN A 426 -43.40 -29.54 -34.60
N LYS A 427 -42.74 -28.63 -33.87
CA LYS A 427 -43.35 -27.86 -32.77
C LYS A 427 -42.50 -26.67 -32.39
#